data_AF-A0A5B2YVN7-F1
#
_entry.id   AF-A0A5B2YVN7-F1
#
_cell.length_a   1.000
_cell.length_b   1.000
_cell.length_c   1.000
_cell.angle_alpha   90.00
_cell.angle_beta   90.00
_cell.angle_gamma   90.00
#
_symmetry.space_group_name_H-M   'P 1'
#
loop_
_entity.id
_entity.type
_entity.pdbx_description
1 polymer ?
#
loop_
_entity_poly.entity_id
_entity_poly.type
_entity_poly.pdbx_seq_one_letter_code
_entity_poly.pdbx_strand_id
1 'polypeptide(L)'
;MKKLFQNVDNDRKNVALAILRKLYSENEVQTPWVERTALRASMAEMIKGFDDMLNFLLQNKLIDHKIGTDKFSITKLGIDKLNIGDKIS
;
A
#
# COMPACT_ATOMS: atom_id res chain seq x y z
N MET A 1 -9.58 -6.71 18.28
CA MET A 1 -8.75 -5.98 17.27
C MET A 1 -9.68 -5.26 16.30
N LYS A 2 -9.58 -3.94 16.14
CA LYS A 2 -10.31 -3.22 15.07
C LYS A 2 -9.77 -3.70 13.72
N LYS A 3 -10.65 -4.10 12.78
CA LYS A 3 -10.20 -4.48 11.43
C LYS A 3 -9.79 -3.19 10.72
N LEU A 4 -8.55 -3.09 10.23
CA LEU A 4 -8.02 -1.83 9.64
C LEU A 4 -8.90 -1.28 8.50
N PHE A 5 -9.59 -2.16 7.78
CA PHE A 5 -10.42 -1.80 6.63
C PHE A 5 -11.93 -1.88 6.89
N GLN A 6 -12.38 -1.90 8.14
CA GLN A 6 -13.80 -2.15 8.46
C GLN A 6 -14.78 -1.15 7.83
N ASN A 7 -14.34 0.09 7.58
CA ASN A 7 -15.14 1.18 7.02
C ASN A 7 -14.67 1.65 5.64
N VAL A 8 -13.83 0.86 4.96
CA VAL A 8 -13.34 1.15 3.61
C VAL A 8 -14.22 0.37 2.63
N ASP A 9 -14.64 0.96 1.51
CA ASP A 9 -15.33 0.23 0.44
C ASP A 9 -14.38 -0.76 -0.25
N ASN A 10 -14.93 -1.76 -0.95
CA ASN A 10 -14.11 -2.85 -1.49
C ASN A 10 -13.11 -2.38 -2.55
N ASP A 11 -13.46 -1.37 -3.35
CA ASP A 11 -12.55 -0.82 -4.37
C ASP A 11 -11.33 -0.18 -3.73
N ARG A 12 -11.54 0.64 -2.70
CA ARG A 12 -10.45 1.24 -1.91
C ARG A 12 -9.61 0.19 -1.17
N LYS A 13 -10.20 -0.91 -0.68
CA LYS A 13 -9.41 -2.04 -0.11
C LYS A 13 -8.53 -2.68 -1.16
N ASN A 14 -9.05 -2.92 -2.36
CA ASN A 14 -8.30 -3.52 -3.45
C ASN A 14 -7.13 -2.63 -3.87
N VAL A 15 -7.35 -1.32 -3.93
CA VAL A 15 -6.28 -0.32 -4.14
C VAL A 15 -5.23 -0.39 -3.03
N ALA A 16 -5.64 -0.35 -1.77
CA ALA A 16 -4.70 -0.40 -0.63
C ALA A 16 -3.86 -1.69 -0.63
N LEU A 17 -4.50 -2.84 -0.90
CA LEU A 17 -3.82 -4.13 -1.02
C LEU A 17 -2.86 -4.17 -2.21
N ALA A 18 -3.25 -3.60 -3.36
CA ALA A 18 -2.38 -3.49 -4.53
C ALA A 18 -1.14 -2.63 -4.25
N ILE A 19 -1.28 -1.50 -3.53
CA ILE A 19 -0.15 -0.65 -3.12
C ILE A 19 0.81 -1.48 -2.27
N LEU A 20 0.29 -2.15 -1.24
CA LEU A 20 1.11 -2.94 -0.32
C LEU A 20 1.81 -4.11 -1.03
N ARG A 21 1.13 -4.83 -1.91
CA ARG A 21 1.72 -5.94 -2.68
C ARG A 21 2.83 -5.47 -3.61
N LYS A 22 2.64 -4.33 -4.30
CA LYS A 22 3.68 -3.76 -5.16
C LYS A 22 4.92 -3.36 -4.35
N LEU A 23 4.73 -2.64 -3.24
CA LEU A 23 5.84 -2.24 -2.37
C LEU A 23 6.54 -3.44 -1.73
N TYR A 24 5.81 -4.49 -1.36
CA TYR A 24 6.38 -5.72 -0.83
C TYR A 24 7.27 -6.43 -1.85
N SER A 25 6.76 -6.61 -3.07
CA SER A 25 7.52 -7.23 -4.16
C SER A 25 8.81 -6.47 -4.48
N GLU A 26 8.79 -5.13 -4.47
CA GLU A 26 9.97 -4.30 -4.74
C GLU A 26 10.99 -4.36 -3.58
N ASN A 27 10.49 -4.45 -2.35
CA ASN A 27 11.32 -4.62 -1.15
C ASN A 27 12.04 -5.98 -1.12
N GLU A 28 11.45 -7.05 -1.67
CA GLU A 28 12.11 -8.36 -1.77
C GLU A 28 13.19 -8.40 -2.86
N VAL A 29 13.01 -7.66 -3.96
CA VAL A 29 13.85 -7.84 -5.16
C VAL A 29 15.10 -6.98 -5.18
N GLN A 30 15.09 -5.69 -4.79
CA GLN A 30 16.34 -4.89 -4.59
C GLN A 30 16.16 -3.40 -4.21
N THR A 31 14.97 -2.80 -4.36
CA THR A 31 14.78 -1.36 -4.08
C THR A 31 13.61 -1.14 -3.14
N PRO A 32 13.83 -0.77 -1.86
CA PRO A 32 12.75 -0.56 -0.91
C PRO A 32 11.89 0.66 -1.24
N TRP A 33 12.34 1.54 -2.15
CA TRP A 33 11.69 2.81 -2.47
C TRP A 33 11.15 2.83 -3.90
N VAL A 34 9.83 2.93 -4.03
CA VAL A 34 9.09 2.90 -5.30
C VAL A 34 8.47 4.26 -5.59
N GLU A 35 8.63 4.75 -6.82
CA GLU A 35 8.04 6.03 -7.26
C GLU A 35 6.50 5.98 -7.24
N ARG A 36 5.87 7.08 -6.85
CA ARG A 36 4.40 7.25 -6.87
C ARG A 36 3.80 6.94 -8.24
N THR A 37 4.47 7.34 -9.31
CA THR A 37 4.04 7.11 -10.69
C THR A 37 4.06 5.61 -11.04
N ALA A 38 5.05 4.86 -10.56
CA ALA A 38 5.11 3.42 -10.75
C ALA A 38 4.01 2.69 -9.96
N LEU A 39 3.73 3.14 -8.72
CA LEU A 39 2.58 2.65 -7.95
C LEU A 39 1.27 2.91 -8.67
N ARG A 40 1.05 4.13 -9.17
CA ARG A 40 -0.16 4.50 -9.89
C ARG A 40 -0.31 3.72 -11.21
N ALA A 41 0.79 3.53 -11.96
CA ALA A 41 0.78 2.78 -13.21
C ALA A 41 0.43 1.29 -13.01
N SER A 42 0.82 0.70 -11.88
CA SER A 42 0.45 -0.68 -11.53
C SER A 42 -1.05 -0.88 -11.27
N MET A 43 -1.83 0.21 -11.22
CA MET A 43 -3.25 0.23 -10.87
C MET A 43 -4.12 0.70 -12.02
N ALA A 44 -3.71 0.40 -13.26
CA ALA A 44 -4.22 0.91 -14.54
C ALA A 44 -5.75 1.13 -14.65
N GLU A 45 -6.59 0.44 -13.86
CA GLU A 45 -8.05 0.57 -13.86
C GLU A 45 -8.68 1.00 -12.50
N MET A 46 -7.92 1.01 -11.40
CA MET A 46 -8.39 1.32 -10.03
C MET A 46 -7.93 2.70 -9.52
N ILE A 47 -8.03 3.73 -10.37
CA ILE A 47 -7.48 5.06 -10.07
C ILE A 47 -8.30 5.80 -9.00
N LYS A 48 -9.62 5.53 -8.91
CA LYS A 48 -10.50 6.23 -7.98
C LYS A 48 -10.15 5.85 -6.54
N GLY A 49 -9.62 6.82 -5.79
CA GLY A 49 -9.20 6.60 -4.40
C GLY A 49 -7.74 6.18 -4.23
N PHE A 50 -6.90 6.20 -5.28
CA PHE A 50 -5.46 5.96 -5.14
C PHE A 50 -4.81 6.89 -4.12
N ASP A 51 -5.00 8.20 -4.27
CA ASP A 51 -4.40 9.20 -3.39
C ASP A 51 -4.98 9.11 -1.96
N ASP A 52 -6.28 8.85 -1.83
CA ASP A 52 -6.94 8.61 -0.53
C ASP A 52 -6.31 7.40 0.17
N MET A 53 -6.09 6.30 -0.55
CA MET A 53 -5.52 5.08 0.02
C MET A 53 -4.04 5.19 0.29
N LEU A 54 -3.28 5.90 -0.54
CA LEU A 54 -1.87 6.19 -0.28
C LEU A 54 -1.74 6.99 1.03
N ASN A 55 -2.56 8.03 1.21
CA ASN A 55 -2.61 8.80 2.46
C ASN A 55 -3.07 7.96 3.66
N PHE A 56 -4.09 7.12 3.47
CA PHE A 56 -4.57 6.21 4.53
C PHE A 56 -3.46 5.27 5.00
N LEU A 57 -2.71 4.66 4.08
CA LEU A 57 -1.61 3.75 4.40
C LEU A 57 -0.48 4.48 5.16
N LEU A 58 -0.16 5.73 4.77
CA LEU A 58 0.81 6.58 5.49
C LEU A 58 0.36 6.89 6.91
N GLN A 59 -0.89 7.36 7.08
CA GLN A 59 -1.44 7.70 8.40
C GLN A 59 -1.48 6.49 9.34
N ASN A 60 -1.68 5.29 8.79
CA ASN A 60 -1.65 4.03 9.54
C ASN A 60 -0.26 3.41 9.68
N LYS A 61 0.80 4.10 9.23
CA LYS A 61 2.20 3.66 9.29
C LYS A 61 2.47 2.31 8.62
N LEU A 62 1.69 1.98 7.59
CA LEU A 62 1.85 0.75 6.81
C LEU A 62 2.87 0.93 5.69
N ILE A 63 3.08 2.17 5.25
CA ILE A 63 4.10 2.57 4.28
C ILE A 63 4.82 3.81 4.81
N ASP A 64 6.06 4.01 4.37
CA ASP A 64 6.84 5.24 4.61
C ASP A 64 6.95 6.04 3.31
N HIS A 65 7.12 7.36 3.46
CA HIS A 65 7.40 8.29 2.38
C HIS A 65 8.79 8.91 2.57
N LYS A 66 9.62 8.88 1.52
CA LYS A 66 10.96 9.45 1.59
C LYS A 66 10.88 10.97 1.36
N ILE A 67 11.18 11.72 2.42
CA ILE A 67 11.17 13.20 2.43
C ILE A 67 11.98 13.77 1.26
N GLY A 68 11.39 14.76 0.57
CA GLY A 68 12.01 15.42 -0.58
C GLY A 68 11.98 14.60 -1.88
N THR A 69 11.27 13.47 -1.90
CA THR A 69 11.07 12.64 -3.11
C THR A 69 9.60 12.20 -3.20
N ASP A 70 9.20 11.59 -4.32
CA ASP A 70 7.87 10.97 -4.47
C ASP A 70 7.94 9.44 -4.31
N LYS A 71 8.85 8.95 -3.46
CA LYS A 71 9.08 7.52 -3.26
C LYS A 71 8.51 6.97 -1.96
N PHE A 72 8.00 5.75 -2.03
CA PHE A 72 7.34 5.04 -0.92
C PHE A 72 7.97 3.68 -0.68
N SER A 73 7.94 3.22 0.57
CA SER A 73 8.37 1.87 0.97
C SER A 73 7.32 1.22 1.86
N ILE A 74 7.27 -0.12 1.90
CA ILE A 74 6.43 -0.82 2.89
C ILE A 74 7.13 -0.88 4.24
N THR A 75 6.41 -0.65 5.34
CA THR A 75 6.96 -0.82 6.69
C THR A 75 6.83 -2.27 7.15
N LYS A 76 7.56 -2.66 8.21
CA LYS A 76 7.38 -3.96 8.86
C LYS A 76 5.91 -4.20 9.26
N LEU A 77 5.23 -3.17 9.77
CA LEU A 77 3.80 -3.27 10.11
C LEU A 77 2.94 -3.51 8.86
N GLY A 78 3.26 -2.86 7.74
CA GLY A 78 2.61 -3.10 6.45
C GLY A 78 2.75 -4.56 6.01
N ILE A 79 3.96 -5.12 6.11
CA ILE A 79 4.24 -6.52 5.78
C ILE A 79 3.42 -7.46 6.67
N ASP A 80 3.44 -7.25 7.99
CA ASP A 80 2.71 -8.08 8.94
C ASP A 80 1.19 -8.04 8.66
N LYS A 81 0.65 -6.87 8.30
CA LYS A 81 -0.77 -6.73 7.94
C LYS A 81 -1.12 -7.35 6.59
N LEU A 82 -0.21 -7.30 5.62
CA LEU A 82 -0.39 -7.95 4.33
C LEU A 82 -0.47 -9.47 4.47
N ASN A 83 0.46 -10.06 5.24
CA ASN A 83 0.52 -11.50 5.52
C ASN A 83 -0.71 -12.02 6.30
N ILE A 84 -1.37 -11.15 7.08
CA ILE A 84 -2.64 -11.48 7.74
C ILE A 84 -3.80 -11.45 6.73
N GLY A 85 -3.76 -10.56 5.73
CA GLY A 85 -4.78 -10.49 4.68
C GLY A 85 -4.84 -11.72 3.79
N ASP A 86 -3.70 -12.31 3.45
CA ASP A 86 -3.64 -13.56 2.65
C ASP A 86 -4.10 -14.81 3.44
N LYS A 87 -4.17 -14.76 4.77
CA LYS A 87 -4.70 -15.87 5.61
C LYS A 87 -6.22 -15.83 5.81
N ILE A 88 -6.93 -14.87 5.23
CA ILE A 88 -8.40 -14.72 5.34
C ILE A 88 -9.03 -14.72 3.94
N SER A 89 -8.44 -15.46 2.98
CA SER A 89 -9.11 -15.88 1.74
C SER A 89 -9.81 -17.22 1.95
#